data_AF-A0A3D5J640-F1
#
_entry.id   AF-A0A3D5J640-F1
#
_cell.length_a   1.000
_cell.length_b   1.000
_cell.length_c   1.000
_cell.angle_alpha   90.00
_cell.angle_beta   90.00
_cell.angle_gamma   90.00
#
_symmetry.space_group_name_H-M   'P 1'
#
loop_
_entity.id
_entity.type
_entity.pdbx_description
1 polymer ?
#
loop_
_entity_poly.entity_id
_entity_poly.type
_entity_poly.pdbx_seq_one_letter_code
_entity_poly.pdbx_strand_id
1 'polypeptide(L)'
;MEILNIIYITLAACVALGFSYFQYYVKSKRSGNQRLILFILRALSVFTLLFLLINPKIKSVVIEREKPDLVLALDNTESIAHLHQENNLKEIASFFNKDEEINERFNVQNIYFGSEISTEDSANFGAKQTDIFKVLDDIKSSFKKNQNATILI
;
A
#
# COMPACT_ATOMS: atom_id res chain seq x y z
N MET A 1 -5.17 -9.34 -13.69
CA MET A 1 -5.89 -8.83 -14.87
C MET A 1 -7.36 -9.13 -14.68
N GLU A 2 -8.26 -8.17 -14.91
CA GLU A 2 -9.71 -8.40 -14.73
C GLU A 2 -10.23 -9.39 -15.78
N ILE A 3 -11.18 -10.26 -15.39
CA ILE A 3 -11.77 -11.30 -16.26
C ILE A 3 -12.35 -10.71 -17.55
N LEU A 4 -12.94 -9.51 -17.46
CA LEU A 4 -13.52 -8.80 -18.58
C LEU A 4 -12.47 -8.47 -19.68
N ASN A 5 -11.25 -8.09 -19.27
CA ASN A 5 -10.17 -7.80 -20.21
C ASN A 5 -9.75 -9.07 -20.98
N ILE A 6 -9.77 -10.22 -20.33
CA ILE A 6 -9.47 -11.51 -20.98
C ILE A 6 -10.50 -11.80 -22.07
N ILE A 7 -11.79 -11.63 -21.76
CA ILE A 7 -12.90 -11.83 -22.72
C ILE A 7 -12.75 -10.88 -23.91
N TYR A 8 -12.46 -9.59 -23.68
CA TYR A 8 -12.28 -8.61 -24.76
C TYR A 8 -11.06 -8.93 -25.64
N ILE A 9 -9.95 -9.36 -25.06
CA ILE A 9 -8.76 -9.77 -25.82
C ILE A 9 -9.06 -11.00 -26.68
N THR A 10 -9.77 -12.00 -26.13
CA THR A 10 -10.19 -13.17 -26.90
C THR A 10 -11.11 -12.78 -28.07
N LEU A 11 -12.10 -11.90 -27.82
CA LEU A 11 -12.99 -11.42 -28.87
C LEU A 11 -12.22 -10.65 -29.96
N ALA A 12 -11.28 -9.78 -29.56
CA ALA A 12 -10.43 -9.04 -30.50
C ALA A 12 -9.59 -9.98 -31.37
N ALA A 13 -9.05 -11.07 -30.81
CA ALA A 13 -8.32 -12.08 -31.58
C ALA A 13 -9.23 -12.79 -32.60
N CYS A 14 -10.44 -13.19 -32.19
CA CYS A 14 -11.42 -13.79 -33.10
C CYS A 14 -11.79 -12.86 -34.26
N VAL A 15 -12.06 -11.58 -33.97
CA VAL A 15 -12.40 -10.57 -34.98
C VAL A 15 -11.23 -10.33 -35.93
N ALA A 16 -10.01 -10.18 -35.42
CA ALA A 16 -8.82 -9.92 -36.23
C ALA A 16 -8.51 -11.09 -37.20
N LEU A 17 -8.64 -12.33 -36.72
CA LEU A 17 -8.47 -13.53 -37.54
C LEU A 17 -9.59 -13.67 -38.57
N GLY A 18 -10.85 -13.50 -38.17
CA GLY A 18 -11.99 -13.58 -39.09
C GLY A 18 -11.93 -12.53 -40.21
N PHE A 19 -11.64 -11.27 -39.85
CA PHE A 19 -11.47 -10.18 -40.81
C PHE A 19 -10.34 -10.46 -41.81
N SER A 20 -9.19 -10.91 -41.31
CA SER A 20 -8.04 -11.20 -42.16
C SER A 20 -8.27 -12.42 -43.05
N TYR A 21 -8.96 -13.44 -42.52
CA TYR A 21 -9.32 -14.63 -43.29
C TYR A 21 -10.22 -14.27 -44.46
N PHE A 22 -11.28 -13.50 -44.20
CA PHE A 22 -12.17 -13.02 -45.24
C PHE A 22 -11.43 -12.22 -46.32
N GLN A 23 -10.52 -11.33 -45.92
CA GLN A 23 -9.76 -10.50 -46.85
C GLN A 23 -8.83 -11.31 -47.77
N TYR A 24 -8.12 -12.30 -47.24
CA TYR A 24 -7.05 -12.98 -47.97
C TYR A 24 -7.41 -14.37 -48.53
N TYR A 25 -8.32 -15.11 -47.90
CA TYR A 25 -8.73 -16.44 -48.33
C TYR A 25 -10.06 -16.46 -49.10
N VAL A 26 -10.98 -15.53 -48.82
CA VAL A 26 -12.26 -15.44 -49.55
C VAL A 26 -12.17 -14.45 -50.72
N LYS A 27 -11.64 -13.24 -50.49
CA LYS A 27 -11.73 -12.14 -51.47
C LYS A 27 -10.52 -12.00 -52.42
N SER A 28 -9.37 -12.56 -52.07
CA SER A 28 -8.11 -12.33 -52.78
C SER A 28 -7.73 -13.48 -53.72
N LYS A 29 -7.29 -13.15 -54.95
CA LYS A 29 -6.76 -14.11 -55.93
C LYS A 29 -5.30 -14.52 -55.70
N ARG A 30 -4.65 -13.98 -54.66
CA ARG A 30 -3.25 -14.31 -54.32
C ARG A 30 -3.13 -15.76 -53.83
N SER A 31 -2.09 -16.45 -54.26
CA SER A 31 -1.83 -17.86 -53.92
C SER A 31 -0.46 -18.05 -53.25
N GLY A 32 -0.27 -19.23 -52.64
CA GLY A 32 1.00 -19.63 -52.02
C GLY A 32 1.38 -18.85 -50.75
N ASN A 33 2.67 -18.82 -50.45
CA ASN A 33 3.23 -18.30 -49.19
C ASN A 33 2.96 -16.80 -48.97
N GLN A 34 2.86 -16.03 -50.06
CA GLN A 34 2.55 -14.59 -49.99
C GLN A 34 1.17 -14.32 -49.36
N ARG A 35 0.18 -15.18 -49.64
CA ARG A 35 -1.15 -15.08 -49.03
C ARG A 35 -1.08 -15.31 -47.52
N LEU A 36 -0.34 -16.33 -47.10
CA LEU A 36 -0.18 -16.67 -45.68
C LEU A 36 0.50 -15.54 -44.91
N ILE A 37 1.61 -15.01 -45.45
CA ILE A 37 2.37 -13.91 -44.82
C ILE A 37 1.48 -12.67 -44.64
N LEU A 38 0.76 -12.27 -45.70
CA LEU A 38 -0.10 -11.09 -45.64
C LEU A 38 -1.32 -11.28 -44.72
N PHE A 39 -1.86 -12.50 -44.64
CA PHE A 39 -2.91 -12.86 -43.68
C PHE A 39 -2.42 -12.66 -42.24
N ILE A 40 -1.26 -13.24 -41.90
CA ILE A 40 -0.68 -13.14 -40.55
C ILE A 40 -0.39 -11.68 -40.21
N LEU A 41 0.26 -10.95 -41.12
CA LEU A 41 0.61 -9.55 -40.91
C LEU A 41 -0.64 -8.69 -40.67
N ARG A 42 -1.71 -8.92 -41.46
CA ARG A 42 -2.99 -8.22 -41.28
C ARG A 42 -3.65 -8.55 -39.94
N ALA A 43 -3.71 -9.83 -39.59
CA ALA A 43 -4.32 -10.27 -38.34
C ALA A 43 -3.58 -9.64 -37.15
N LEU A 44 -2.25 -9.62 -37.19
CA LEU A 44 -1.44 -8.99 -36.15
C LEU A 44 -1.67 -7.47 -36.09
N SER A 45 -1.70 -6.77 -37.23
CA SER A 45 -1.96 -5.31 -37.24
C SER A 45 -3.32 -4.95 -36.64
N VAL A 46 -4.38 -5.66 -37.05
CA VAL A 46 -5.74 -5.42 -36.53
C VAL A 46 -5.84 -5.81 -35.06
N PHE A 47 -5.27 -6.95 -34.67
CA PHE A 47 -5.25 -7.38 -33.28
C PHE A 47 -4.52 -6.37 -32.38
N THR A 48 -3.33 -5.90 -32.78
CA THR A 48 -2.57 -4.91 -32.00
C THR A 48 -3.34 -3.62 -31.83
N LEU A 49 -4.07 -3.16 -32.86
CA LEU A 49 -4.90 -1.96 -32.77
C LEU A 49 -6.07 -2.14 -31.79
N LEU A 50 -6.75 -3.29 -31.84
CA LEU A 50 -7.82 -3.62 -30.90
C LEU A 50 -7.29 -3.83 -29.47
N PHE A 51 -6.13 -4.47 -29.33
CA PHE A 51 -5.46 -4.67 -28.04
C PHE A 51 -5.09 -3.34 -27.39
N LEU A 52 -4.61 -2.38 -28.19
CA LEU A 52 -4.31 -1.02 -27.73
C LEU A 52 -5.57 -0.28 -27.26
N LEU A 53 -6.71 -0.46 -27.95
CA LEU A 53 -8.00 0.10 -27.54
C LEU A 53 -8.50 -0.51 -26.22
N ILE A 54 -8.28 -1.81 -25.99
CA ILE A 54 -8.63 -2.49 -24.74
C ILE A 54 -7.75 -2.01 -23.59
N ASN A 55 -6.47 -1.71 -23.85
CA ASN A 55 -5.49 -1.20 -22.88
C ASN A 55 -5.51 -1.95 -21.53
N PRO A 56 -5.23 -3.27 -21.52
CA PRO A 56 -5.31 -4.05 -20.30
C PRO A 56 -4.21 -3.62 -19.31
N LYS A 57 -4.60 -3.12 -18.14
CA LYS A 57 -3.66 -2.77 -17.07
C LYS A 57 -3.15 -4.04 -16.36
N ILE A 58 -1.83 -4.20 -16.33
CA ILE A 58 -1.16 -5.21 -15.53
C ILE A 58 -0.94 -4.63 -14.13
N LYS A 59 -1.77 -5.02 -13.16
CA LYS A 59 -1.55 -4.72 -11.75
C LYS A 59 -0.64 -5.80 -11.18
N SER A 60 0.55 -5.42 -10.71
CA SER A 60 1.38 -6.28 -9.86
C SER A 60 1.02 -5.99 -8.41
N VAL A 61 0.72 -7.02 -7.63
CA VAL A 61 0.54 -6.90 -6.18
C VAL A 61 1.80 -7.46 -5.55
N VAL A 62 2.61 -6.59 -4.97
CA VAL A 62 3.75 -7.01 -4.13
C VAL A 62 3.20 -7.20 -2.73
N ILE A 63 3.34 -8.41 -2.18
CA ILE A 63 2.97 -8.73 -0.81
C ILE A 63 4.26 -8.74 0.01
N GLU A 64 4.46 -7.72 0.81
CA GLU A 64 5.59 -7.63 1.74
C GLU A 64 5.12 -7.88 3.16
N ARG A 65 5.99 -8.49 3.99
CA ARG A 65 5.76 -8.63 5.42
C ARG A 65 6.45 -7.48 6.13
N GLU A 66 5.67 -6.47 6.49
CA GLU A 66 6.13 -5.34 7.32
C GLU A 66 5.84 -5.63 8.80
N LYS A 67 6.77 -5.24 9.68
CA LYS A 67 6.53 -5.29 11.13
C LYS A 67 5.48 -4.23 11.50
N PRO A 68 4.49 -4.55 12.33
CA PRO A 68 3.54 -3.56 12.84
C PRO A 68 4.23 -2.52 13.74
N ASP A 69 3.70 -1.30 13.78
CA ASP A 69 4.17 -0.25 14.67
C ASP A 69 3.58 -0.44 16.08
N LEU A 70 4.43 -0.39 17.12
CA LEU A 70 4.01 -0.31 18.52
C LEU A 70 4.20 1.12 19.00
N VAL A 71 3.11 1.86 19.10
CA VAL A 71 3.11 3.25 19.55
C VAL A 71 3.00 3.30 21.06
N LEU A 72 4.04 3.77 21.73
CA LEU A 72 4.04 4.08 23.15
C LEU A 72 3.66 5.56 23.31
N ALA A 73 2.41 5.81 23.68
CA ALA A 73 1.93 7.14 23.99
C ALA A 73 2.23 7.45 25.46
N LEU A 74 3.22 8.30 25.70
CA LEU A 74 3.77 8.65 27.00
C LEU A 74 3.22 10.03 27.44
N ASP A 75 2.52 10.08 28.57
CA ASP A 75 2.04 11.34 29.14
C ASP A 75 3.24 12.22 29.55
N ASN A 76 3.36 13.39 28.92
CA ASN A 76 4.43 14.36 29.10
C ASN A 76 3.90 15.66 29.73
N THR A 77 2.96 15.54 30.67
CA THR A 77 2.40 16.67 31.40
C THR A 77 3.10 16.97 32.73
N GLU A 78 2.86 18.19 33.24
CA GLU A 78 3.30 18.64 34.55
C GLU A 78 2.77 17.71 35.67
N SER A 79 1.64 17.02 35.45
CA SER A 79 1.05 16.10 36.41
C SER A 79 1.99 14.93 36.77
N ILE A 80 2.73 14.42 35.78
CA ILE A 80 3.71 13.34 35.97
C ILE A 80 4.88 13.84 36.82
N ALA A 81 5.34 15.06 36.58
CA ALA A 81 6.39 15.69 37.36
C ALA A 81 5.96 16.00 38.80
N HIS A 82 4.74 16.50 38.99
CA HIS A 82 4.16 16.78 40.30
C HIS A 82 3.99 15.51 41.15
N LEU A 83 3.77 14.36 40.51
CA LEU A 83 3.64 13.06 41.18
C LEU A 83 4.99 12.32 41.34
N HIS A 84 6.10 12.95 40.95
CA HIS A 84 7.45 12.37 40.97
C HIS A 84 7.55 11.03 40.21
N GLN A 85 6.82 10.91 39.09
CA GLN A 85 6.73 9.69 38.27
C GLN A 85 7.63 9.73 37.02
N GLU A 86 8.45 10.76 36.85
CA GLU A 86 9.28 10.95 35.65
C GLU A 86 10.24 9.78 35.41
N ASN A 87 10.82 9.25 36.49
CA ASN A 87 11.73 8.11 36.42
C ASN A 87 10.98 6.83 36.05
N ASN A 88 9.80 6.61 36.64
CA ASN A 88 8.98 5.43 36.34
C ASN A 88 8.55 5.42 34.87
N LEU A 89 8.13 6.56 34.32
CA LEU A 89 7.78 6.68 32.91
C LEU A 89 8.98 6.35 32.00
N LYS A 90 10.17 6.86 32.34
CA LYS A 90 11.41 6.58 31.60
C LYS A 90 11.83 5.11 31.70
N GLU A 91 11.65 4.47 32.85
CA GLU A 91 11.94 3.05 33.04
C GLU A 91 11.00 2.17 32.22
N ILE A 92 9.70 2.45 32.24
CA ILE A 92 8.71 1.73 31.43
C ILE A 92 9.02 1.89 29.94
N ALA A 93 9.26 3.12 29.47
CA ALA A 93 9.66 3.35 28.09
C ALA A 93 10.97 2.61 27.76
N SER A 94 11.97 2.65 28.65
CA SER A 94 13.23 1.92 28.44
C SER A 94 13.04 0.41 28.40
N PHE A 95 12.08 -0.16 29.13
CA PHE A 95 11.78 -1.59 29.10
C PHE A 95 11.34 -2.01 27.70
N PHE A 96 10.32 -1.35 27.14
CA PHE A 96 9.83 -1.65 25.79
C PHE A 96 10.88 -1.41 24.70
N ASN A 97 11.67 -0.35 24.82
CA ASN A 97 12.68 -0.02 23.81
C ASN A 97 13.88 -1.00 23.83
N LYS A 98 14.18 -1.66 24.95
CA LYS A 98 15.33 -2.57 25.09
C LYS A 98 14.96 -4.05 25.00
N ASP A 99 13.67 -4.39 25.01
CA ASP A 99 13.23 -5.78 24.92
C ASP A 99 13.44 -6.33 23.50
N GLU A 100 14.27 -7.38 23.37
CA GLU A 100 14.61 -7.96 22.08
C GLU A 100 13.40 -8.63 21.41
N GLU A 101 12.54 -9.32 22.18
CA GLU A 101 11.37 -10.01 21.62
C GLU A 101 10.34 -9.01 21.08
N ILE A 102 10.17 -7.87 21.76
CA ILE A 102 9.29 -6.79 21.30
C ILE A 102 9.85 -6.16 20.03
N ASN A 103 11.14 -5.81 19.98
CA ASN A 103 11.78 -5.22 18.81
C ASN A 103 11.87 -6.18 17.60
N GLU A 104 11.88 -7.50 17.85
CA GLU A 104 11.75 -8.49 16.78
C GLU A 104 10.36 -8.47 16.14
N ARG A 105 9.30 -8.25 16.91
CA ARG A 105 7.91 -8.32 16.46
C ARG A 105 7.32 -6.98 16.02
N PHE A 106 7.77 -5.87 16.61
CA PHE A 106 7.22 -4.54 16.43
C PHE A 106 8.31 -3.51 16.10
N ASN A 107 7.91 -2.45 15.42
CA ASN A 107 8.67 -1.22 15.34
C ASN A 107 8.21 -0.27 16.47
N VAL A 108 8.98 -0.19 17.55
CA VAL A 108 8.60 0.60 18.74
C VAL A 108 8.80 2.09 18.46
N GLN A 109 7.75 2.89 18.64
CA GLN A 109 7.76 4.34 18.47
C GLN A 109 7.27 5.04 19.73
N ASN A 110 8.11 5.88 20.32
CA ASN A 110 7.73 6.69 21.48
C ASN A 110 7.10 8.00 21.02
N ILE A 111 5.93 8.32 21.55
CA ILE A 111 5.25 9.58 21.32
C ILE A 111 4.99 10.23 22.68
N TYR A 112 5.49 11.43 22.87
CA TYR A 112 5.20 12.22 24.06
C TYR A 112 3.97 13.08 23.81
N PHE A 113 3.04 13.15 24.75
CA PHE A 113 1.82 13.94 24.57
C PHE A 113 1.38 14.68 25.82
N GLY A 114 0.61 15.74 25.63
CA GLY A 114 -0.16 16.38 26.69
C GLY A 114 -1.54 16.69 26.16
N SER A 115 -1.80 17.96 25.83
CA SER A 115 -3.01 18.34 25.09
C SER A 115 -2.94 17.98 23.61
N GLU A 116 -1.73 17.79 23.09
CA GLU A 116 -1.40 17.44 21.72
C GLU A 116 -0.16 16.55 21.73
N ILE A 117 0.12 15.90 20.60
CA ILE A 117 1.38 15.17 20.40
C ILE A 117 2.54 16.18 20.32
N SER A 118 3.57 15.95 21.13
CA SER A 118 4.81 16.71 21.11
C SER A 118 5.68 16.31 19.92
N THR A 119 6.41 17.28 19.37
CA THR A 119 7.46 17.06 18.35
C THR A 119 8.84 16.85 18.97
N GLU A 120 8.94 16.84 20.30
CA GLU A 120 10.21 16.68 21.01
C GLU A 120 10.60 15.20 21.13
N ASP A 121 11.89 14.91 20.95
CA ASP A 121 12.43 13.54 21.06
C ASP A 121 12.60 13.07 22.52
N SER A 122 12.28 13.92 23.50
CA SER A 122 12.48 13.65 24.93
C SER A 122 11.36 14.21 25.80
N ALA A 123 11.07 13.53 26.90
CA ALA A 123 10.13 14.02 27.91
C ALA A 123 10.67 15.23 28.68
N ASN A 124 9.93 16.33 28.64
CA ASN A 124 10.20 17.58 29.35
C ASN A 124 9.17 17.90 30.45
N PHE A 125 8.08 17.14 30.51
CA PHE A 125 6.95 17.26 31.44
C PHE A 125 6.34 18.67 31.53
N GLY A 126 6.40 19.44 30.44
CA GLY A 126 5.97 20.84 30.42
C GLY A 126 4.51 21.06 29.99
N ALA A 127 3.78 20.00 29.60
CA ALA A 127 2.41 20.18 29.14
C ALA A 127 1.43 20.37 30.31
N LYS A 128 0.55 21.37 30.21
CA LYS A 128 -0.35 21.76 31.32
C LYS A 128 -1.54 20.84 31.55
N GLN A 129 -1.95 20.11 30.53
CA GLN A 129 -3.14 19.26 30.58
C GLN A 129 -2.95 18.04 29.68
N THR A 130 -3.63 16.95 30.04
CA THR A 130 -3.70 15.72 29.26
C THR A 130 -4.99 15.72 28.42
N ASP A 131 -4.89 15.50 27.11
CA ASP A 131 -6.03 15.26 26.21
C ASP A 131 -5.84 13.93 25.47
N ILE A 132 -6.26 12.86 26.14
CA ILE A 132 -6.14 11.48 25.62
C ILE A 132 -6.98 11.31 24.36
N PHE A 133 -8.15 11.95 24.28
CA PHE A 133 -9.05 11.79 23.14
C PHE A 133 -8.41 12.33 21.87
N LYS A 134 -7.87 13.56 21.94
CA LYS A 134 -7.21 14.19 20.80
C LYS A 134 -6.00 13.39 20.34
N VAL A 135 -5.19 12.91 21.26
CA VAL A 135 -3.97 12.12 20.95
C VAL A 135 -4.31 10.79 20.30
N LEU A 136 -5.34 10.09 20.77
CA LEU A 136 -5.78 8.85 20.14
C LEU A 136 -6.35 9.09 18.73
N ASP A 137 -7.04 10.20 18.50
CA ASP A 137 -7.53 10.57 17.16
C ASP A 137 -6.36 10.95 16.21
N ASP A 138 -5.34 11.64 16.74
CA ASP A 138 -4.12 12.00 16.01
C ASP A 138 -3.30 10.75 15.65
N ILE A 139 -3.14 9.80 16.58
CA ILE A 139 -2.49 8.49 16.33
C ILE A 139 -3.28 7.71 15.28
N LYS A 140 -4.60 7.61 15.44
CA LYS A 140 -5.47 6.94 14.47
C LYS A 140 -5.36 7.57 13.08
N SER A 141 -5.17 8.88 12.99
CA SER A 141 -5.03 9.59 11.72
C SER A 141 -3.65 9.44 11.09
N SER A 142 -2.60 9.42 11.91
CA SER A 142 -1.19 9.34 11.46
C SER A 142 -0.79 7.92 11.02
N PHE A 143 -1.33 6.89 11.68
CA PHE A 143 -0.95 5.49 11.45
C PHE A 143 -1.95 4.70 10.59
N LYS A 144 -2.87 5.36 9.85
CA LYS A 144 -3.95 4.72 9.06
C LYS A 144 -3.53 3.60 8.10
N LYS A 145 -2.28 3.60 7.65
CA LYS A 145 -1.78 2.65 6.63
C LYS A 145 -1.18 1.37 7.21
N ASN A 146 -0.72 1.40 8.46
CA ASN A 146 0.01 0.29 9.06
C ASN A 146 -0.85 -0.38 10.12
N GLN A 147 -0.70 -1.69 10.28
CA GLN A 147 -1.23 -2.36 11.47
C GLN A 147 -0.44 -1.82 12.67
N ASN A 148 -1.12 -1.16 13.60
CA ASN A 148 -0.49 -0.60 14.79
C ASN A 148 -1.14 -1.11 16.07
N ALA A 149 -0.35 -1.17 17.13
CA ALA A 149 -0.81 -1.33 18.49
C ALA A 149 -0.41 -0.07 19.27
N THR A 150 -1.27 0.39 20.17
CA THR A 150 -1.00 1.56 21.00
C THR A 150 -1.09 1.19 22.47
N ILE A 151 -0.05 1.54 23.22
CA ILE A 151 -0.03 1.46 24.69
C ILE A 151 -0.02 2.89 25.20
N LEU A 152 -0.97 3.22 26.05
CA LEU A 152 -1.05 4.50 26.75
C LEU A 152 -0.40 4.33 28.13
N ILE A 153 0.55 5.21 28.45
CA ILE A 153 1.34 5.18 29.68
C ILE A 153 1.30 6.56 30.34
#